data_AF-A0A3M0KYN9-F1
#
_entry.id   AF-A0A3M0KYN9-F1
#
_cell.length_a   1.000
_cell.length_b   1.000
_cell.length_c   1.000
_cell.angle_alpha   90.00
_cell.angle_beta   90.00
_cell.angle_gamma   90.00
#
_symmetry.space_group_name_H-M   'P 1'
#
loop_
_entity.id
_entity.type
_entity.pdbx_description
1 polymer ?
#
loop_
_entity_poly.entity_id
_entity_poly.type
_entity_poly.pdbx_seq_one_letter_code
_entity_poly.pdbx_strand_id
1 'polypeptide(L)'
;MDDYRSLIVKGIKESVPRSNNTRLAFDNMQGKDETPATWLNRLKRNFQLYSNIDPDSPEGQVLLKTQFVTKSWPDIRRKLEKIEDWQEKDVNELLREALKVYLRREEEKTKTKAKIMVAVAREAIQDQNPPNRRNTKSGGGRALPPWKTPGRPGEDRKCFYCGEVGHIRRECQKLSFDEAITKEQDALEKLLKGENNED
;
A
#
# COMPACT_ATOMS: atom_id res chain seq x y z
N MET A 1 -0.96 38.19 34.04
CA MET A 1 -1.76 36.93 34.08
C MET A 1 -0.98 35.76 33.48
N ASP A 2 -0.22 35.98 32.42
CA ASP A 2 0.60 34.95 31.78
C ASP A 2 1.62 34.28 32.73
N ASP A 3 2.18 35.02 33.69
CA ASP A 3 3.09 34.48 34.71
C ASP A 3 2.44 33.40 35.60
N TYR A 4 1.16 33.54 35.93
CA TYR A 4 0.45 32.53 36.72
C TYR A 4 0.19 31.26 35.89
N ARG A 5 -0.13 31.45 34.60
CA ARG A 5 -0.29 30.34 33.64
C ARG A 5 1.03 29.61 33.39
N SER A 6 2.14 30.33 33.27
CA SER A 6 3.47 29.73 33.09
C SER A 6 3.93 29.00 34.36
N LEU A 7 3.67 29.55 35.55
CA LEU A 7 3.91 28.89 36.85
C LEU A 7 3.12 27.58 37.00
N ILE A 8 1.82 27.56 36.68
CA ILE A 8 1.01 26.33 36.70
C ILE A 8 1.56 25.30 35.71
N VAL A 9 1.84 25.69 34.47
CA VAL A 9 2.38 24.78 33.44
C VAL A 9 3.74 24.22 33.86
N LYS A 10 4.61 25.05 34.46
CA LYS A 10 5.91 24.64 34.99
C LYS A 10 5.75 23.64 36.14
N GLY A 11 4.92 23.95 37.14
CA GLY A 11 4.66 23.06 38.27
C GLY A 11 4.10 21.70 37.84
N ILE A 12 3.18 21.65 36.87
CA ILE A 12 2.70 20.39 36.28
C ILE A 12 3.83 19.64 35.55
N LYS A 13 4.62 20.32 34.72
CA LYS A 13 5.75 19.72 33.99
C LYS A 13 6.86 19.16 34.88
N GLU A 14 7.04 19.70 36.09
CA GLU A 14 8.07 19.31 37.06
C GLU A 14 7.57 18.24 38.06
N SER A 15 6.27 18.18 38.33
CA SER A 15 5.66 17.21 39.26
C SER A 15 5.27 15.88 38.63
N VAL A 16 5.09 15.81 37.30
CA VAL A 16 4.86 14.55 36.58
C VAL A 16 6.18 13.79 36.43
N PRO A 17 6.32 12.57 36.98
CA PRO A 17 7.53 11.78 36.81
C PRO A 17 7.71 11.38 35.34
N ARG A 18 8.71 11.96 34.66
CA ARG A 18 9.08 11.55 33.30
C ARG A 18 9.78 10.20 33.37
N SER A 19 9.15 9.18 32.81
CA SER A 19 9.77 7.87 32.68
C SER A 19 10.93 7.94 31.68
N ASN A 20 12.17 7.97 32.16
CA ASN A 20 13.37 7.96 31.32
C ASN A 20 13.53 6.61 30.60
N ASN A 21 12.77 6.41 29.52
CA ASN A 21 12.81 5.22 28.69
C ASN A 21 13.59 5.53 27.41
N THR A 22 14.92 5.39 27.50
CA THR A 22 15.85 5.67 26.40
C THR A 22 15.50 4.92 25.12
N ARG A 23 15.05 3.67 25.22
CA ARG A 23 14.61 2.86 24.07
C ARG A 23 13.42 3.50 23.36
N LEU A 24 12.39 3.92 24.10
CA LEU A 24 11.24 4.62 23.53
C LEU A 24 11.57 6.05 23.08
N ALA A 25 12.59 6.69 23.64
CA ALA A 25 13.06 8.00 23.19
C ALA A 25 13.84 7.93 21.85
N PHE A 26 14.76 6.96 21.70
CA PHE A 26 15.81 7.03 20.66
C PHE A 26 15.91 5.82 19.72
N ASP A 27 15.37 4.64 20.06
CA ASP A 27 15.53 3.43 19.22
C ASP A 27 14.43 3.24 18.18
N ASN A 28 13.53 4.22 18.06
CA ASN A 28 12.49 4.22 17.04
C ASN A 28 13.09 4.49 15.64
N MET A 29 12.56 3.80 14.63
CA MET A 29 12.79 4.07 13.22
C MET A 29 11.52 4.63 12.58
N GLN A 30 11.65 5.38 11.48
CA GLN A 30 10.55 5.71 10.59
C GLN A 30 9.98 4.42 9.96
N GLY A 31 8.65 4.27 9.93
CA GLY A 31 7.99 3.17 9.23
C GLY A 31 8.06 3.30 7.71
N LYS A 32 8.07 2.16 6.99
CA LYS A 32 8.09 2.09 5.51
C LYS A 32 7.10 3.05 4.85
N ASP A 33 5.85 3.05 5.33
CA ASP A 33 4.74 3.85 4.80
C ASP A 33 4.33 5.00 5.75
N GLU A 34 5.18 5.34 6.73
CA GLU A 34 5.00 6.49 7.61
C GLU A 34 5.52 7.77 6.93
N THR A 35 4.71 8.83 6.89
CA THR A 35 5.17 10.10 6.31
C THR A 35 6.29 10.73 7.15
N PRO A 36 7.26 11.44 6.54
CA PRO A 36 8.28 12.18 7.25
C PRO A 36 7.74 13.17 8.30
N ALA A 37 6.56 13.76 8.06
CA ALA A 37 5.92 14.68 9.02
C ALA A 37 5.37 13.93 10.25
N THR A 38 4.74 12.77 10.04
CA THR A 38 4.30 11.87 11.12
C THR A 38 5.49 11.42 11.96
N TRP A 39 6.59 11.03 11.29
CA TRP A 39 7.84 10.62 11.92
C TRP A 39 8.45 11.72 12.80
N LEU A 40 8.57 12.95 12.27
CA LEU A 40 9.11 14.09 13.03
C LEU A 40 8.25 14.41 14.26
N ASN A 41 6.92 14.38 14.13
CA ASN A 41 6.01 14.60 15.25
C ASN A 41 6.12 13.50 16.31
N ARG A 42 6.31 12.24 15.89
CA ARG A 42 6.54 11.10 16.79
C ARG A 42 7.87 11.23 17.54
N LEU A 43 8.95 11.67 16.88
CA LEU A 43 10.22 12.00 17.54
C LEU A 43 10.06 13.09 18.61
N LYS A 44 9.47 14.25 18.26
CA LYS A 44 9.24 15.34 19.22
C LYS A 44 8.45 14.87 20.44
N ARG A 45 7.38 14.09 20.22
CA ARG A 45 6.55 13.51 21.29
C ARG A 45 7.33 12.51 22.15
N ASN A 46 8.18 11.67 21.55
CA ASN A 46 9.00 10.71 22.29
C ASN A 46 10.04 11.41 23.17
N PHE A 47 10.66 12.49 22.70
CA PHE A 47 11.58 13.29 23.53
C PHE A 47 10.85 13.88 24.74
N GLN A 48 9.66 14.43 24.55
CA GLN A 48 8.84 15.03 25.62
C GLN A 48 8.29 14.03 26.64
N LEU A 49 7.97 12.80 26.23
CA LEU A 49 7.38 11.77 27.09
C LEU A 49 8.40 10.87 27.78
N TYR A 50 9.50 10.53 27.09
CA TYR A 50 10.42 9.47 27.50
C TYR A 50 11.85 9.95 27.78
N SER A 51 12.10 11.25 27.70
CA SER A 51 13.37 11.88 28.06
C SER A 51 13.14 13.23 28.78
N ASN A 52 14.23 13.82 29.27
CA ASN A 52 14.22 15.17 29.83
C ASN A 52 14.56 16.26 28.80
N ILE A 53 14.71 15.91 27.52
CA ILE A 53 15.13 16.81 26.45
C ILE A 53 13.91 17.56 25.89
N ASP A 54 13.97 18.90 25.91
CA ASP A 54 12.99 19.74 25.23
C ASP A 54 13.33 19.80 23.73
N PRO A 55 12.49 19.28 22.82
CA PRO A 55 12.78 19.27 21.38
C PRO A 55 12.91 20.67 20.77
N ASP A 56 12.46 21.72 21.45
CA ASP A 56 12.58 23.10 20.98
C ASP A 56 13.79 23.86 21.60
N SER A 57 14.59 23.21 22.47
CA SER A 57 15.89 23.75 22.94
C SER A 57 16.99 23.56 21.87
N PRO A 58 18.10 24.33 21.92
CA PRO A 58 19.21 24.16 20.97
C PRO A 58 19.76 22.72 20.94
N GLU A 59 19.99 22.12 22.09
CA GLU A 59 20.49 20.75 22.26
C GLU A 59 19.46 19.73 21.74
N GLY A 60 18.18 19.96 22.04
CA GLY A 60 17.07 19.17 21.55
C GLY A 60 16.94 19.20 20.04
N GLN A 61 17.14 20.37 19.41
CA GLN A 61 17.11 20.53 17.96
C GLN A 61 18.28 19.81 17.25
N VAL A 62 19.50 19.86 17.81
CA VAL A 62 20.64 19.09 17.27
C VAL A 62 20.34 17.59 17.31
N LEU A 63 19.85 17.09 18.46
CA LEU A 63 19.50 15.67 18.60
C LEU A 63 18.30 15.28 17.73
N LEU A 64 17.28 16.14 17.62
CA LEU A 64 16.10 15.92 16.80
C LEU A 64 16.47 15.80 15.31
N LYS A 65 17.32 16.70 14.80
CA LYS A 65 17.85 16.62 13.43
C LYS A 65 18.64 15.34 13.21
N THR A 66 19.51 14.98 14.16
CA THR A 66 20.34 13.77 14.08
C THR A 66 19.48 12.49 14.04
N GLN A 67 18.50 12.37 14.93
CA GLN A 67 17.59 11.23 14.94
C GLN A 67 16.68 11.23 13.70
N PHE A 68 16.17 12.39 13.27
CA PHE A 68 15.34 12.50 12.08
C PHE A 68 16.06 11.96 10.84
N VAL A 69 17.33 12.32 10.62
CA VAL A 69 18.13 11.81 9.49
C VAL A 69 18.49 10.33 9.67
N THR A 70 19.15 9.96 10.76
CA THR A 70 19.77 8.61 10.91
C THR A 70 18.74 7.48 11.02
N LYS A 71 17.56 7.76 11.58
CA LYS A 71 16.46 6.81 11.78
C LYS A 71 15.34 6.93 10.74
N SER A 72 15.46 7.83 9.76
CA SER A 72 14.58 7.85 8.58
C SER A 72 14.67 6.55 7.77
N TRP A 73 13.65 6.29 6.94
CA TRP A 73 13.65 5.14 6.03
C TRP A 73 14.86 5.23 5.06
N PRO A 74 15.46 4.10 4.62
CA PRO A 74 16.77 4.13 3.97
C PRO A 74 16.88 4.94 2.67
N ASP A 75 15.77 5.22 1.97
CA ASP A 75 15.74 6.11 0.79
C ASP A 75 15.85 7.59 1.17
N ILE A 76 15.06 8.03 2.15
CA ILE A 76 15.06 9.37 2.74
C ILE A 76 16.41 9.63 3.41
N ARG A 77 16.88 8.71 4.26
CA ARG A 77 18.19 8.83 4.92
C ARG A 77 19.32 9.07 3.93
N ARG A 78 19.43 8.21 2.90
CA ARG A 78 20.44 8.37 1.81
C ARG A 78 20.33 9.67 1.02
N LYS A 79 19.17 10.33 1.01
CA LYS A 79 19.00 11.66 0.40
C LYS A 79 19.44 12.76 1.38
N LEU A 80 19.05 12.67 2.65
CA LEU A 80 19.37 13.67 3.67
C LEU A 80 20.86 13.69 4.02
N GLU A 81 21.51 12.52 4.13
CA GLU A 81 22.96 12.38 4.36
C GLU A 81 23.81 12.95 3.21
N LYS A 82 23.24 13.11 2.02
CA LYS A 82 23.89 13.73 0.85
C LYS A 82 23.71 15.25 0.76
N ILE A 83 22.97 15.85 1.69
CA ILE A 83 22.84 17.30 1.76
C ILE A 83 24.06 17.83 2.52
N GLU A 84 24.82 18.68 1.85
CA GLU A 84 25.95 19.40 2.46
C GLU A 84 25.46 20.21 3.68
N ASP A 85 26.24 20.14 4.76
CA ASP A 85 25.97 20.77 6.06
C ASP A 85 24.54 20.58 6.59
N TRP A 86 23.95 19.39 6.39
CA TRP A 86 22.60 19.08 6.86
C TRP A 86 22.41 19.28 8.38
N GLN A 87 23.50 19.22 9.16
CA GLN A 87 23.50 19.50 10.60
C GLN A 87 23.21 20.97 10.92
N GLU A 88 23.62 21.91 10.07
CA GLU A 88 23.37 23.34 10.23
C GLU A 88 21.98 23.76 9.71
N LYS A 89 21.38 22.96 8.83
CA LYS A 89 20.06 23.24 8.25
C LYS A 89 18.94 23.23 9.27
N ASP A 90 17.87 23.94 8.94
CA ASP A 90 16.63 23.90 9.72
C ASP A 90 15.92 22.55 9.56
N VAL A 91 15.26 22.08 10.63
CA VAL A 91 14.53 20.80 10.63
C VAL A 91 13.40 20.78 9.59
N ASN A 92 12.78 21.93 9.27
CA ASN A 92 11.76 22.00 8.23
C ASN A 92 12.34 21.92 6.81
N GLU A 93 13.62 22.27 6.62
CA GLU A 93 14.30 22.05 5.32
C GLU A 93 14.56 20.56 5.09
N LEU A 94 15.08 19.87 6.09
CA LEU A 94 15.25 18.41 6.07
C LEU A 94 13.89 17.71 5.85
N LEU A 95 12.83 18.17 6.52
CA LEU A 95 11.47 17.68 6.32
C LEU A 95 10.98 17.87 4.87
N ARG A 96 11.22 19.03 4.25
CA ARG A 96 10.85 19.29 2.84
C ARG A 96 11.55 18.33 1.88
N GLU A 97 12.85 18.10 2.05
CA GLU A 97 13.58 17.14 1.19
C GLU A 97 13.13 15.69 1.44
N ALA A 98 12.86 15.31 2.69
CA ALA A 98 12.30 13.99 3.01
C ALA A 98 10.93 13.75 2.36
N LEU A 99 10.04 14.75 2.41
CA LEU A 99 8.71 14.68 1.79
C LEU A 99 8.79 14.52 0.26
N LYS A 100 9.72 15.19 -0.41
CA LYS A 100 9.95 15.01 -1.86
C LYS A 100 10.31 13.55 -2.21
N VAL A 101 11.19 12.92 -1.42
CA VAL A 101 11.57 11.50 -1.63
C VAL A 101 10.39 10.57 -1.38
N TYR A 102 9.67 10.78 -0.27
CA TYR A 102 8.48 10.00 0.07
C TYR A 102 7.43 10.06 -1.04
N LEU A 103 7.05 11.25 -1.49
CA LEU A 103 6.02 11.43 -2.52
C LEU A 103 6.43 10.83 -3.87
N ARG A 104 7.69 10.99 -4.29
CA ARG A 104 8.22 10.36 -5.51
C ARG A 104 8.15 8.83 -5.44
N ARG A 105 8.39 8.23 -4.27
CA ARG A 105 8.25 6.79 -4.08
C ARG A 105 6.80 6.35 -4.18
N GLU A 106 5.87 7.07 -3.57
CA GLU A 106 4.44 6.74 -3.67
C GLU A 106 3.94 6.87 -5.12
N GLU A 107 4.42 7.85 -5.88
CA GLU A 107 4.14 7.99 -7.32
C GLU A 107 4.68 6.80 -8.14
N GLU A 108 5.92 6.36 -7.90
CA GLU A 108 6.45 5.18 -8.59
C GLU A 108 5.74 3.88 -8.17
N LYS A 109 5.27 3.76 -6.91
CA LYS A 109 4.40 2.65 -6.48
C LYS A 109 3.06 2.65 -7.23
N THR A 110 2.36 3.78 -7.33
CA THR A 110 1.06 3.85 -8.03
C THR A 110 1.21 3.62 -9.53
N LYS A 111 2.24 4.19 -10.15
CA LYS A 111 2.62 3.96 -11.55
C LYS A 111 2.97 2.50 -11.84
N THR A 112 3.65 1.82 -10.92
CA THR A 112 3.95 0.39 -11.04
C THR A 112 2.67 -0.46 -10.93
N LYS A 113 1.79 -0.18 -9.96
CA LYS A 113 0.46 -0.82 -9.88
C LYS A 113 -0.35 -0.63 -11.18
N ALA A 114 -0.37 0.59 -11.72
CA ALA A 114 -1.08 0.89 -12.97
C ALA A 114 -0.52 0.13 -14.17
N LYS A 115 0.82 0.02 -14.31
CA LYS A 115 1.46 -0.79 -15.36
C LYS A 115 1.05 -2.27 -15.27
N ILE A 116 1.02 -2.83 -14.06
CA ILE A 116 0.62 -4.23 -13.83
C ILE A 116 -0.85 -4.43 -14.21
N MET A 117 -1.76 -3.55 -13.76
CA MET A 117 -3.18 -3.60 -14.14
C MET A 117 -3.38 -3.52 -15.66
N VAL A 118 -2.60 -2.69 -16.37
CA VAL A 118 -2.65 -2.60 -17.84
C VAL A 118 -2.08 -3.85 -18.52
N ALA A 119 -1.07 -4.51 -17.95
CA ALA A 119 -0.54 -5.77 -18.48
C ALA A 119 -1.58 -6.89 -18.35
N VAL A 120 -2.12 -7.11 -17.15
CA VAL A 120 -3.18 -8.09 -16.87
C VAL A 120 -4.41 -7.86 -17.77
N ALA A 121 -4.84 -6.61 -17.93
CA ALA A 121 -5.98 -6.28 -18.80
C ALA A 121 -5.70 -6.53 -20.30
N ARG A 122 -4.43 -6.52 -20.75
CA ARG A 122 -4.07 -6.85 -22.14
C ARG A 122 -4.07 -8.35 -22.37
N GLU A 123 -3.49 -9.12 -21.47
CA GLU A 123 -3.47 -10.58 -21.54
C GLU A 123 -4.90 -11.14 -21.58
N ALA A 124 -5.78 -10.58 -20.74
CA ALA A 124 -7.22 -10.88 -20.72
C ALA A 124 -7.95 -10.69 -22.07
N ILE A 125 -7.60 -9.64 -22.81
CA ILE A 125 -8.19 -9.35 -24.14
C ILE A 125 -7.61 -10.30 -25.19
N GLN A 126 -6.34 -10.70 -25.03
CA GLN A 126 -5.67 -11.60 -25.96
C GLN A 126 -6.19 -13.04 -25.86
N ASP A 127 -6.49 -13.51 -24.63
CA ASP A 127 -7.05 -14.85 -24.36
C ASP A 127 -8.56 -14.95 -24.72
N GLN A 128 -9.22 -13.81 -24.96
CA GLN A 128 -10.59 -13.75 -25.50
C GLN A 128 -10.67 -13.88 -27.03
N ASN A 129 -9.56 -14.00 -27.75
CA ASN A 129 -9.61 -14.31 -29.18
C ASN A 129 -9.91 -15.81 -29.37
N PRO A 130 -11.12 -16.23 -29.78
CA PRO A 130 -11.47 -17.65 -29.76
C PRO A 130 -10.59 -18.39 -30.78
N PRO A 131 -10.02 -19.56 -30.44
CA PRO A 131 -9.32 -20.37 -31.43
C PRO A 131 -10.31 -20.72 -32.54
N ASN A 132 -10.07 -20.15 -33.72
CA ASN A 132 -10.91 -20.27 -34.90
C ASN A 132 -11.20 -21.75 -35.18
N ARG A 133 -12.41 -22.21 -34.79
CA ARG A 133 -12.86 -23.59 -34.94
C ARG A 133 -12.99 -23.88 -36.43
N ARG A 134 -11.90 -24.39 -37.01
CA ARG A 134 -11.85 -24.83 -38.40
C ARG A 134 -13.01 -25.77 -38.67
N ASN A 135 -13.79 -25.39 -39.68
CA ASN A 135 -14.94 -26.09 -40.21
C ASN A 135 -14.60 -27.55 -40.56
N THR A 136 -14.79 -28.48 -39.62
CA THR A 136 -14.71 -29.92 -39.84
C THR A 136 -16.05 -30.43 -40.37
N LYS A 137 -16.19 -30.42 -41.70
CA LYS A 137 -17.23 -31.17 -42.40
C LYS A 137 -17.02 -32.68 -42.18
N SER A 138 -17.66 -33.24 -41.14
CA SER A 138 -17.85 -34.68 -41.01
C SER A 138 -19.15 -35.08 -41.70
N GLY A 139 -19.04 -35.53 -42.96
CA GLY A 139 -20.15 -36.20 -43.64
C GLY A 139 -20.43 -37.56 -43.00
N GLY A 140 -21.71 -37.89 -42.81
CA GLY A 140 -22.11 -39.13 -42.13
C GLY A 140 -23.62 -39.23 -42.00
N GLY A 141 -24.31 -39.44 -43.12
CA GLY A 141 -25.77 -39.65 -43.10
C GLY A 141 -26.15 -41.06 -42.60
N ARG A 142 -27.29 -41.16 -41.93
CA ARG A 142 -28.21 -42.30 -41.96
C ARG A 142 -29.61 -41.90 -41.46
N ALA A 143 -30.61 -42.68 -41.84
CA ALA A 143 -32.03 -42.32 -41.82
C ALA A 143 -32.64 -42.19 -40.41
N LEU A 144 -33.72 -41.38 -40.34
CA LEU A 144 -34.69 -41.35 -39.24
C LEU A 144 -35.54 -42.63 -39.20
N PRO A 145 -36.04 -43.01 -38.02
CA PRO A 145 -37.39 -43.54 -37.85
C PRO A 145 -38.32 -42.51 -37.16
N PRO A 146 -39.66 -42.61 -37.33
CA PRO A 146 -40.58 -41.54 -36.96
C PRO A 146 -41.33 -41.79 -35.64
N TRP A 147 -41.52 -40.74 -34.82
CA TRP A 147 -42.79 -40.37 -34.13
C TRP A 147 -42.66 -38.98 -33.48
N LYS A 148 -43.79 -38.27 -33.33
CA LYS A 148 -43.95 -36.91 -32.78
C LYS A 148 -44.50 -37.00 -31.33
N THR A 149 -44.45 -36.06 -30.38
CA THR A 149 -43.85 -34.71 -30.09
C THR A 149 -44.25 -34.39 -28.61
N PRO A 150 -43.92 -33.24 -27.94
CA PRO A 150 -43.07 -32.08 -28.26
C PRO A 150 -42.04 -31.71 -27.14
N GLY A 151 -41.24 -30.66 -27.35
CA GLY A 151 -40.63 -29.88 -26.26
C GLY A 151 -39.10 -29.84 -26.20
N ARG A 152 -38.49 -28.82 -26.81
CA ARG A 152 -37.20 -28.29 -26.34
C ARG A 152 -37.41 -27.56 -25.01
N PRO A 153 -36.47 -27.67 -24.06
CA PRO A 153 -36.08 -26.51 -23.26
C PRO A 153 -34.54 -26.45 -23.13
N GLY A 154 -33.86 -26.23 -24.26
CA GLY A 154 -32.40 -26.07 -24.32
C GLY A 154 -31.91 -24.62 -24.39
N GLU A 155 -32.79 -23.66 -24.69
CA GLU A 155 -32.38 -22.32 -25.18
C GLU A 155 -32.44 -21.20 -24.11
N ASP A 156 -33.02 -21.43 -22.93
CA ASP A 156 -33.20 -20.40 -21.89
C ASP A 156 -32.30 -20.54 -20.65
N ARG A 157 -31.29 -21.41 -20.66
CA ARG A 157 -30.29 -21.46 -19.57
C ARG A 157 -29.36 -20.26 -19.64
N LYS A 158 -29.77 -19.17 -19.01
CA LYS A 158 -28.96 -17.98 -18.72
C LYS A 158 -28.00 -18.25 -17.58
N CYS A 159 -26.77 -17.78 -17.72
CA CYS A 159 -25.77 -17.83 -16.68
C CYS A 159 -26.16 -16.93 -15.50
N PHE A 160 -26.25 -17.49 -14.29
CA PHE A 160 -26.55 -16.75 -13.05
C PHE A 160 -25.44 -15.76 -12.62
N TYR A 161 -24.38 -15.58 -13.41
CA TYR A 161 -23.35 -14.58 -13.19
C TYR A 161 -23.40 -13.46 -14.24
N CYS A 162 -23.19 -13.78 -15.51
CA CYS A 162 -23.14 -12.78 -16.60
C CYS A 162 -24.47 -12.57 -17.35
N GLY A 163 -25.50 -13.38 -17.10
CA GLY A 163 -26.81 -13.30 -17.78
C GLY A 163 -26.88 -13.88 -19.19
N GLU A 164 -25.76 -14.28 -19.79
CA GLU A 164 -25.68 -14.81 -21.15
C GLU A 164 -26.28 -16.23 -21.26
N VAL A 165 -26.93 -16.54 -22.39
CA VAL A 165 -27.50 -17.86 -22.66
C VAL A 165 -26.43 -18.86 -23.11
N GLY A 166 -26.63 -20.14 -22.76
CA GLY A 166 -25.85 -21.26 -23.31
C GLY A 166 -24.75 -21.82 -22.40
N HIS A 167 -24.53 -21.24 -21.21
CA HIS A 167 -23.64 -21.79 -20.18
C HIS A 167 -24.18 -21.51 -18.78
N ILE A 168 -23.80 -22.32 -17.79
CA ILE A 168 -24.16 -22.08 -16.37
C ILE A 168 -23.04 -21.36 -15.61
N ARG A 169 -23.32 -20.86 -14.40
CA ARG A 169 -22.34 -20.11 -13.58
C ARG A 169 -20.98 -20.81 -13.41
N ARG A 170 -20.97 -22.15 -13.29
CA ARG A 170 -19.73 -22.95 -13.17
C ARG A 170 -18.88 -23.02 -14.44
N GLU A 171 -19.47 -22.69 -15.58
CA GLU A 171 -18.85 -22.71 -16.91
C GLU A 171 -18.63 -21.26 -17.43
N CYS A 172 -18.84 -20.26 -16.57
CA CYS A 172 -18.78 -18.86 -16.94
C CYS A 172 -17.34 -18.36 -16.97
N GLN A 173 -16.80 -18.15 -18.17
CA GLN A 173 -15.45 -17.63 -18.38
C GLN A 173 -15.25 -16.25 -17.71
N LYS A 174 -16.30 -15.42 -17.64
CA LYS A 174 -16.28 -14.14 -16.91
C LYS A 174 -16.08 -14.34 -15.42
N LEU A 175 -16.78 -15.30 -14.79
CA LEU A 175 -16.60 -15.60 -13.38
C LEU A 175 -15.17 -16.08 -13.08
N SER A 176 -14.66 -17.04 -13.86
CA SER A 176 -13.29 -17.54 -13.65
C SER A 176 -12.23 -16.47 -13.86
N PHE A 177 -12.50 -15.49 -14.73
CA PHE A 177 -11.59 -14.37 -14.99
C PHE A 177 -11.62 -13.34 -13.86
N ASP A 178 -12.80 -12.98 -13.35
CA ASP A 178 -12.94 -12.06 -12.21
C ASP A 178 -12.41 -12.68 -10.89
N GLU A 179 -12.59 -14.00 -10.71
CA GLU A 179 -11.97 -14.77 -9.62
C GLU A 179 -10.43 -14.84 -9.76
N ALA A 180 -9.90 -14.90 -10.98
CA ALA A 180 -8.45 -14.83 -11.22
C ALA A 180 -7.89 -13.42 -10.92
N ILE A 181 -8.53 -12.35 -11.40
CA ILE A 181 -8.13 -10.96 -11.10
C ILE A 181 -8.08 -10.72 -9.59
N THR A 182 -9.14 -11.10 -8.86
CA THR A 182 -9.23 -10.84 -7.41
C THR A 182 -8.16 -11.61 -6.64
N LYS A 183 -7.84 -12.84 -7.06
CA LYS A 183 -6.76 -13.65 -6.48
C LYS A 183 -5.36 -13.10 -6.79
N GLU A 184 -5.13 -12.65 -8.02
CA GLU A 184 -3.92 -11.92 -8.43
C GLU A 184 -3.75 -10.64 -7.60
N GLN A 185 -4.81 -9.85 -7.42
CA GLN A 185 -4.79 -8.61 -6.64
C GLN A 185 -4.45 -8.87 -5.16
N ASP A 186 -5.04 -9.88 -4.52
CA ASP A 186 -4.73 -10.28 -3.13
C ASP A 186 -3.27 -10.76 -3.00
N ALA A 187 -2.78 -11.57 -3.94
CA ALA A 187 -1.38 -12.01 -3.96
C ALA A 187 -0.41 -10.83 -4.12
N LEU A 188 -0.72 -9.88 -5.00
CA LEU A 188 0.10 -8.70 -5.25
C LEU A 188 0.04 -7.70 -4.07
N GLU A 189 -1.09 -7.61 -3.38
CA GLU A 189 -1.22 -6.81 -2.16
C GLU A 189 -0.37 -7.40 -1.01
N LYS A 190 -0.36 -8.73 -0.84
CA LYS A 190 0.52 -9.43 0.12
C LYS A 190 2.00 -9.20 -0.17
N LEU A 191 2.42 -9.36 -1.43
CA LEU A 191 3.80 -9.09 -1.87
C LEU A 191 4.22 -7.62 -1.63
N LEU A 192 3.31 -6.66 -1.83
CA LEU A 192 3.60 -5.24 -1.60
C LEU A 192 3.63 -4.86 -0.11
N LYS A 193 2.77 -5.49 0.72
CA LYS A 193 2.78 -5.35 2.17
C LYS A 193 4.06 -5.91 2.79
N GLY A 194 4.66 -6.94 2.18
CA GLY A 194 5.90 -7.54 2.67
C GLY A 194 5.64 -8.42 3.89
N GLU A 195 4.58 -9.23 3.82
CA GLU A 195 4.38 -10.35 4.74
C GLU A 195 5.44 -11.43 4.43
N ASN A 196 6.63 -11.25 5.00
CA ASN A 196 7.60 -12.33 5.14
C ASN A 196 7.00 -13.38 6.07
N ASN A 197 6.32 -14.38 5.49
CA ASN A 197 6.13 -15.66 6.16
C ASN A 197 7.47 -16.40 6.10
N GLU A 198 8.29 -16.19 7.13
CA GLU A 198 9.44 -17.04 7.45
C GLU A 198 9.04 -17.91 8.64
N ASP A 199 8.78 -19.19 8.35
CA ASP A 199 8.82 -20.31 9.31
C ASP A 199 10.27 -20.65 9.69
#